data_AF-A0A8S0H2Z9-F1
#
_entry.id   AF-A0A8S0H2Z9-F1
#
_cell.length_a   1.000
_cell.length_b   1.000
_cell.length_c   1.000
_cell.angle_alpha   90.00
_cell.angle_beta   90.00
_cell.angle_gamma   90.00
#
_symmetry.space_group_name_H-M   'P 1'
#
loop_
_entity.id
_entity.type
_entity.pdbx_description
1 polymer ?
#
loop_
_entity_poly.entity_id
_entity_poly.type
_entity_poly.pdbx_seq_one_letter_code
_entity_poly.pdbx_strand_id
1 'polypeptide(L)'
;MAMPERLKPTPATPKIRALMKGLLKQILDRIWDNQERESPEISALIQQWNSHAGRPFEFHEFRDMHSHTSAANFLRTAFHQERYVDDLSFAEACALADFICLCEGTESDTDYALNLLETNFPRPMPRT
;
A
#
# COMPACT_ATOMS: atom_id res chain seq x y z
N MET A 1 20.74 -4.76 -5.29
CA MET A 1 20.25 -5.79 -6.23
C MET A 1 18.83 -5.45 -6.62
N ALA A 2 18.46 -5.61 -7.90
CA ALA A 2 17.09 -5.35 -8.33
C ALA A 2 16.09 -6.39 -7.76
N MET A 3 14.92 -5.92 -7.32
CA MET A 3 13.82 -6.79 -6.88
C MET A 3 13.41 -7.77 -8.00
N PRO A 4 13.34 -9.09 -7.72
CA PRO A 4 12.89 -10.09 -8.70
C PRO A 4 11.55 -9.73 -9.34
N GLU A 5 11.42 -9.90 -10.66
CA GLU A 5 10.22 -9.50 -11.42
C GLU A 5 8.92 -10.09 -10.86
N ARG A 6 8.95 -11.35 -10.37
CA ARG A 6 7.76 -11.99 -9.80
C ARG A 6 7.31 -11.37 -8.47
N LEU A 7 8.22 -10.71 -7.77
CA LEU A 7 7.99 -10.04 -6.49
C LEU A 7 7.58 -8.58 -6.67
N LYS A 8 7.77 -7.99 -7.85
CA LYS A 8 7.35 -6.61 -8.10
C LYS A 8 5.83 -6.47 -7.94
N PRO A 9 5.34 -5.36 -7.36
CA PRO A 9 3.92 -5.11 -7.26
C PRO A 9 3.32 -5.05 -8.67
N THR A 10 2.16 -5.69 -8.84
CA THR A 10 1.49 -5.69 -10.15
C THR A 10 1.14 -4.25 -10.52
N PRO A 11 1.69 -3.70 -11.62
CA PRO A 11 1.42 -2.32 -11.97
C PRO A 11 -0.05 -2.17 -12.36
N ALA A 12 -0.77 -1.31 -11.65
CA ALA A 12 -2.16 -1.03 -12.00
C ALA A 12 -2.28 -0.49 -13.43
N THR A 13 -3.36 -0.87 -14.11
CA THR A 13 -3.63 -0.35 -15.46
C THR A 13 -3.81 1.18 -15.41
N PRO A 14 -3.48 1.92 -16.49
CA PRO A 14 -3.70 3.36 -16.54
C PRO A 14 -5.13 3.78 -16.18
N LYS A 15 -6.12 2.94 -16.56
CA LYS A 15 -7.54 3.16 -16.26
C LYS A 15 -7.82 3.07 -14.75
N ILE A 16 -7.30 2.06 -14.06
CA ILE A 16 -7.47 1.92 -12.60
C ILE A 16 -6.73 3.03 -11.87
N ARG A 17 -5.52 3.40 -12.31
CA ARG A 17 -4.79 4.55 -11.75
C ARG A 17 -5.57 5.85 -11.84
N ALA A 18 -6.19 6.13 -12.98
CA ALA A 18 -7.02 7.32 -13.16
C ALA A 18 -8.26 7.29 -12.26
N LEU A 19 -8.92 6.12 -12.15
CA LEU A 19 -10.05 5.92 -11.26
C LEU A 19 -9.69 6.17 -9.79
N MET A 20 -8.64 5.51 -9.30
CA MET A 20 -8.20 5.65 -7.91
C MET A 20 -7.74 7.09 -7.63
N LYS A 21 -7.03 7.74 -8.54
CA LYS A 21 -6.70 9.18 -8.40
C LYS A 21 -7.96 10.05 -8.23
N GLY A 22 -9.03 9.75 -8.97
CA GLY A 22 -10.32 10.43 -8.86
C GLY A 22 -11.03 10.13 -7.54
N LEU A 23 -10.96 8.90 -7.05
CA LEU A 23 -11.50 8.51 -5.74
C LEU A 23 -10.77 9.18 -4.59
N LEU A 24 -9.43 9.20 -4.62
CA LEU A 24 -8.62 9.87 -3.60
C LEU A 24 -9.02 11.34 -3.47
N LYS A 25 -9.15 12.03 -4.61
CA LYS A 25 -9.59 13.43 -4.60
C LYS A 25 -10.98 13.59 -3.98
N GLN A 26 -11.95 12.77 -4.39
CA GLN A 26 -13.31 12.84 -3.84
C GLN A 26 -13.35 12.54 -2.34
N ILE A 27 -12.56 11.58 -1.86
CA ILE A 27 -12.46 11.25 -0.44
C ILE A 27 -11.90 12.44 0.33
N LEU A 28 -10.79 13.01 -0.12
CA LEU A 28 -10.15 14.16 0.56
C LEU A 28 -11.05 15.40 0.56
N ASP A 29 -11.67 15.73 -0.58
CA ASP A 29 -12.61 16.86 -0.69
C ASP A 29 -13.79 16.67 0.29
N ARG A 30 -14.34 15.44 0.38
CA ARG A 30 -15.44 15.13 1.31
C ARG A 30 -15.03 15.15 2.78
N ILE A 31 -13.83 14.67 3.11
CA ILE A 31 -13.28 14.76 4.47
C ILE A 31 -13.17 16.23 4.88
N TRP A 32 -12.66 17.08 3.99
CA TRP A 32 -12.56 18.52 4.22
C TRP A 32 -13.94 19.17 4.43
N ASP A 33 -14.89 18.91 3.52
CA ASP A 33 -16.26 19.42 3.62
C ASP A 33 -16.98 18.97 4.89
N ASN A 34 -16.72 17.75 5.34
CA ASN A 34 -17.33 17.15 6.53
C ASN A 34 -16.53 17.42 7.83
N GLN A 35 -15.65 18.43 7.83
CA GLN A 35 -14.87 18.84 9.00
C GLN A 35 -14.05 17.70 9.63
N GLU A 36 -13.40 16.90 8.78
CA GLU A 36 -12.57 15.76 9.17
C GLU A 36 -13.31 14.64 9.91
N ARG A 37 -14.65 14.63 9.82
CA ARG A 37 -15.48 13.57 10.41
C ARG A 37 -15.80 12.50 9.37
N GLU A 38 -15.97 11.27 9.83
CA GLU A 38 -16.47 10.20 9.00
C GLU A 38 -17.96 10.41 8.69
N SER A 39 -18.38 10.00 7.49
CA SER A 39 -19.78 10.00 7.08
C SER A 39 -20.07 8.77 6.20
N PRO A 40 -21.34 8.34 6.08
CA PRO A 40 -21.70 7.22 5.21
C PRO A 40 -21.24 7.39 3.75
N GLU A 41 -21.22 8.64 3.25
CA GLU A 41 -20.71 8.93 1.90
C GLU A 41 -19.20 8.68 1.80
N ILE A 42 -18.42 9.10 2.80
CA ILE A 42 -16.97 8.87 2.84
C ILE A 42 -16.69 7.37 2.97
N SER A 43 -17.39 6.66 3.85
CA SER A 43 -17.22 5.21 4.03
C SER A 43 -17.56 4.45 2.74
N ALA A 44 -18.56 4.89 1.97
CA ALA A 44 -18.88 4.29 0.67
C ALA A 44 -17.76 4.52 -0.38
N LEU A 45 -17.15 5.71 -0.41
CA LEU A 45 -16.01 5.99 -1.28
C LEU A 45 -14.78 5.17 -0.89
N ILE A 46 -14.53 4.98 0.41
CA ILE A 46 -13.45 4.13 0.92
C ILE A 46 -13.71 2.66 0.57
N GLN A 47 -14.96 2.18 0.66
CA GLN A 47 -15.30 0.83 0.19
C GLN A 47 -15.04 0.66 -1.31
N GLN A 48 -15.36 1.68 -2.12
CA GLN A 48 -15.05 1.66 -3.55
C GLN A 48 -13.54 1.65 -3.80
N TRP A 49 -12.76 2.43 -3.05
CA TRP A 49 -11.30 2.39 -3.08
C TRP A 49 -10.76 0.99 -2.75
N ASN A 50 -11.25 0.38 -1.66
CA ASN A 50 -10.83 -0.93 -1.18
C ASN A 50 -11.16 -2.07 -2.16
N SER A 51 -12.14 -1.89 -3.05
CA SER A 51 -12.43 -2.85 -4.12
C SER A 51 -11.34 -2.92 -5.21
N HIS A 52 -10.46 -1.92 -5.26
CA HIS A 52 -9.35 -1.82 -6.22
C HIS A 52 -7.97 -1.86 -5.56
N ALA A 53 -7.91 -1.57 -4.26
CA ALA A 53 -6.66 -1.51 -3.52
C ALA A 53 -6.11 -2.92 -3.22
N GLY A 54 -4.80 -2.99 -2.99
CA GLY A 54 -4.11 -4.22 -2.64
C GLY A 54 -4.34 -4.69 -1.21
N ARG A 55 -4.85 -3.81 -0.34
CA ARG A 55 -5.26 -4.06 1.04
C ARG A 55 -6.44 -3.17 1.42
N PRO A 56 -7.19 -3.48 2.48
CA PRO A 56 -8.15 -2.54 3.04
C PRO A 56 -7.45 -1.28 3.58
N PHE A 57 -8.07 -0.13 3.33
CA PHE A 57 -7.72 1.16 3.90
C PHE A 57 -8.85 1.66 4.81
N GLU A 58 -8.47 2.32 5.88
CA GLU A 58 -9.38 2.92 6.87
C GLU A 58 -9.46 4.45 6.72
N PHE A 59 -10.55 5.03 7.25
CA PHE A 59 -10.81 6.47 7.21
C PHE A 59 -9.64 7.34 7.71
N HIS A 60 -9.04 6.95 8.83
CA HIS A 60 -7.96 7.72 9.45
C HIS A 60 -6.72 7.81 8.54
N GLU A 61 -6.46 6.80 7.70
CA GLU A 61 -5.34 6.82 6.75
C GLU A 61 -5.51 7.89 5.68
N PHE A 62 -6.74 8.20 5.26
CA PHE A 62 -7.02 9.29 4.33
C PHE A 62 -7.00 10.64 5.03
N ARG A 63 -7.59 10.74 6.23
CA ARG A 63 -7.61 11.97 7.04
C ARG A 63 -6.19 12.44 7.37
N ASP A 64 -5.34 11.52 7.83
CA ASP A 64 -4.00 11.82 8.34
C ASP A 64 -2.92 11.69 7.25
N MET A 65 -3.31 11.36 6.01
CA MET A 65 -2.40 11.12 4.89
C MET A 65 -1.36 12.23 4.73
N HIS A 66 -1.80 13.49 4.78
CA HIS A 66 -0.95 14.67 4.57
C HIS A 66 0.11 14.87 5.67
N SER A 67 -0.04 14.21 6.82
CA SER A 67 0.93 14.24 7.92
C SER A 67 2.14 13.35 7.66
N HIS A 68 2.02 12.37 6.77
CA HIS A 68 3.03 11.32 6.59
C HIS A 68 3.48 11.16 5.13
N THR A 69 2.67 11.57 4.15
CA THR A 69 3.01 11.36 2.74
C THR A 69 2.30 12.32 1.78
N SER A 70 2.66 12.25 0.50
CA SER A 70 1.97 12.97 -0.58
C SER A 70 0.85 12.11 -1.18
N ALA A 71 -0.18 12.74 -1.75
CA ALA A 71 -1.25 12.04 -2.45
C ALA A 71 -0.75 11.13 -3.59
N ALA A 72 0.36 11.49 -4.23
CA ALA A 72 0.98 10.67 -5.27
C ALA A 72 1.60 9.39 -4.70
N ASN A 73 2.26 9.47 -3.54
CA ASN A 73 2.84 8.32 -2.86
C ASN A 73 1.75 7.46 -2.21
N PHE A 74 0.74 8.05 -1.58
CA PHE A 74 -0.41 7.33 -1.05
C PHE A 74 -1.17 6.55 -2.14
N LEU A 75 -1.31 7.14 -3.33
CA LEU A 75 -1.88 6.43 -4.46
C LEU A 75 -1.03 5.22 -4.90
N ARG A 76 0.30 5.27 -4.73
CA ARG A 76 1.16 4.11 -5.03
C ARG A 76 0.94 2.99 -4.03
N THR A 77 0.91 3.30 -2.73
CA THR A 77 0.68 2.29 -1.68
C THR A 77 -0.67 1.59 -1.84
N ALA A 78 -1.66 2.25 -2.44
CA ALA A 78 -2.93 1.62 -2.79
C ALA A 78 -2.80 0.39 -3.71
N PHE A 79 -1.77 0.33 -4.55
CA PHE A 79 -1.52 -0.77 -5.48
C PHE A 79 -0.56 -1.81 -4.94
N HIS A 80 -0.02 -1.59 -3.75
CA HIS A 80 0.93 -2.49 -3.12
C HIS A 80 0.13 -3.62 -2.49
N GLN A 81 -0.08 -4.69 -3.27
CA GLN A 81 -0.69 -5.93 -2.78
C GLN A 81 0.30 -6.63 -1.85
N GLU A 82 -0.04 -6.80 -0.58
CA GLU A 82 0.64 -7.77 0.28
C GLU A 82 0.52 -9.14 -0.38
N ARG A 83 1.60 -9.58 -1.02
CA ARG A 83 1.63 -10.85 -1.73
C ARG A 83 2.38 -11.84 -0.86
N TYR A 84 1.63 -12.69 -0.17
CA TYR A 84 2.20 -13.92 0.38
C TYR A 84 2.72 -14.78 -0.78
N VAL A 85 3.98 -15.19 -0.69
CA VAL A 85 4.67 -16.02 -1.66
C VAL A 85 5.10 -17.28 -0.93
N ASP A 86 4.24 -18.31 -0.98
CA ASP A 86 4.44 -19.65 -0.39
C ASP A 86 5.87 -20.19 -0.63
N ASP A 87 6.40 -19.98 -1.83
CA ASP A 87 7.70 -20.49 -2.28
C ASP A 87 8.82 -19.43 -2.28
N LEU A 88 8.76 -18.43 -1.39
CA LEU A 88 9.79 -17.39 -1.31
C LEU A 88 11.14 -18.02 -0.95
N SER A 89 12.09 -18.00 -1.88
CA SER A 89 13.40 -18.60 -1.67
C SER A 89 14.29 -17.73 -0.77
N PHE A 90 15.26 -18.35 -0.09
CA PHE A 90 16.23 -17.62 0.72
C PHE A 90 17.00 -16.56 -0.08
N ALA A 91 17.37 -16.86 -1.32
CA ALA A 91 18.05 -15.91 -2.20
C ALA A 91 17.19 -14.68 -2.51
N GLU A 92 15.88 -14.85 -2.66
CA GLU A 92 14.95 -13.75 -2.88
C GLU A 92 14.69 -12.93 -1.62
N ALA A 93 14.62 -13.57 -0.45
CA ALA A 93 14.56 -12.87 0.83
C ALA A 93 15.81 -12.01 1.06
N CYS A 94 17.01 -12.53 0.73
CA CYS A 94 18.25 -11.75 0.74
C CYS A 94 18.20 -10.58 -0.24
N ALA A 95 17.70 -10.78 -1.46
CA ALA A 95 17.58 -9.71 -2.45
C ALA A 95 16.63 -8.58 -2.00
N LEU A 96 15.52 -8.91 -1.31
CA LEU A 96 14.63 -7.92 -0.71
C LEU A 96 15.31 -7.15 0.44
N ALA A 97 16.01 -7.85 1.32
CA ALA A 97 16.76 -7.23 2.41
C ALA A 97 17.85 -6.28 1.88
N ASP A 98 18.59 -6.70 0.85
CA ASP A 98 19.59 -5.87 0.18
C ASP A 98 18.95 -4.65 -0.50
N PHE A 99 17.79 -4.83 -1.16
CA PHE A 99 17.06 -3.72 -1.77
C PHE A 99 16.63 -2.66 -0.74
N ILE A 100 16.17 -3.09 0.44
CA ILE A 100 15.83 -2.22 1.57
C ILE A 100 17.08 -1.52 2.11
N CYS A 101 18.15 -2.26 2.39
CA CYS A 101 19.38 -1.72 2.99
C CYS A 101 20.13 -0.75 2.06
N LEU A 102 20.00 -0.91 0.74
CA LEU A 102 20.67 -0.09 -0.26
C LEU A 102 19.80 1.07 -0.78
N CYS A 103 18.56 1.21 -0.30
CA CYS A 103 17.61 2.23 -0.75
C CYS A 103 17.48 2.31 -2.29
N GLU A 104 17.50 1.17 -2.99
CA GLU A 104 17.54 1.11 -4.46
C GLU A 104 16.19 1.47 -5.14
N GLY A 105 15.22 2.03 -4.40
CA GLY A 105 13.87 2.35 -4.88
C GLY A 105 13.24 3.58 -4.23
N THR A 106 11.96 3.78 -4.50
CA THR A 106 11.17 4.81 -3.80
C THR A 106 10.81 4.33 -2.39
N GLU A 107 10.50 5.26 -1.48
CA GLU A 107 10.01 4.95 -0.12
C GLU A 107 8.87 3.91 -0.15
N SER A 108 7.95 4.05 -1.11
CA SER A 108 6.86 3.08 -1.28
C SER A 108 7.33 1.69 -1.70
N ASP A 109 8.40 1.58 -2.49
CA ASP A 109 8.97 0.28 -2.89
C ASP A 109 9.66 -0.40 -1.71
N THR A 110 10.33 0.39 -0.86
CA THR A 110 10.96 -0.09 0.37
C THR A 110 9.91 -0.60 1.36
N ASP A 111 8.83 0.16 1.59
CA ASP A 111 7.71 -0.27 2.44
C ASP A 111 7.06 -1.55 1.93
N TYR A 112 6.88 -1.68 0.61
CA TYR A 112 6.37 -2.89 -0.01
C TYR A 112 7.28 -4.11 0.23
N ALA A 113 8.59 -3.94 0.01
CA ALA A 113 9.56 -5.01 0.24
C ALA A 113 9.58 -5.46 1.70
N LEU A 114 9.40 -4.52 2.63
CA LEU A 114 9.35 -4.77 4.07
C LEU A 114 8.08 -5.56 4.45
N ASN A 115 6.91 -5.12 3.98
CA ASN A 115 5.65 -5.86 4.17
C ASN A 115 5.71 -7.28 3.59
N LEU A 116 6.39 -7.46 2.45
CA LEU A 116 6.53 -8.78 1.82
C LEU A 116 7.38 -9.72 2.70
N LEU A 117 8.43 -9.22 3.34
CA LEU A 117 9.20 -10.00 4.32
C LEU A 117 8.38 -10.32 5.58
N GLU A 118 7.65 -9.35 6.14
CA GLU A 118 6.85 -9.56 7.35
C GLU A 118 5.70 -10.56 7.14
N THR A 119 5.09 -10.55 5.95
CA THR A 119 4.01 -11.48 5.60
C THR A 119 4.54 -12.91 5.37
N ASN A 120 5.73 -13.06 4.78
CA ASN A 120 6.31 -14.37 4.49
C ASN A 120 7.07 -14.97 5.70
N PHE A 121 7.57 -14.14 6.61
CA PHE A 121 8.26 -14.55 7.83
C PHE A 121 7.57 -13.97 9.08
N PRO A 122 6.33 -14.39 9.39
CA PRO A 122 5.61 -13.87 10.54
C PRO A 122 6.37 -14.19 11.81
N ARG A 123 6.44 -13.21 12.72
CA ARG A 123 7.09 -13.40 14.02
C ARG A 123 6.38 -14.56 14.75
N PRO A 124 7.10 -15.59 15.23
CA PRO A 124 6.46 -16.68 15.95
C PRO A 124 5.75 -16.13 17.18
N MET A 125 4.45 -16.40 17.30
CA MET A 125 3.69 -16.10 18.51
C MET A 125 4.42 -16.71 19.72
N PRO A 126 4.57 -15.96 20.83
CA PRO A 126 5.15 -16.52 22.04
C PRO A 126 4.32 -17.74 22.46
N ARG A 127 4.98 -18.90 22.56
CA ARG A 127 4.36 -20.10 23.12
C ARG A 127 4.04 -19.78 24.58
N THR A 128 2.76 -19.75 24.90
CA THR A 128 2.23 -19.61 26.27
C THR A 128 2.58 -20.82 27.12
#